data_AF-A0A950ZEP8-F1
#
_entry.id   AF-A0A950ZEP8-F1
#
_cell.length_a   1.000
_cell.length_b   1.000
_cell.length_c   1.000
_cell.angle_alpha   90.00
_cell.angle_beta   90.00
_cell.angle_gamma   90.00
#
_symmetry.space_group_name_H-M   'P 1'
#
loop_
_entity.id
_entity.type
_entity.pdbx_description
1 polymer ?
#
loop_
_entity_poly.entity_id
_entity_poly.type
_entity_poly.pdbx_seq_one_letter_code
_entity_poly.pdbx_strand_id
1 'polypeptide(L)'
;MTMMASTTAATPASQLRRWLRGKRVDTTSTLTRMRPHVASDVAGWWDAVVALVRELPDDRSAEPRLHDVAAGPLRVLIDVDDGVRFKLLGLARDDDRFASLAAGALSSRMNAREMVRALGYAHTIDGYLRHCSFDAGDASRPASFWAWQVMDQLANEKGAAPTAWQLFKEALRRADAHQSTAIGTGLLEDFLRAADEDAIEMVLPDLRANRRLAAAVCIYHLPEEHAERIWRAVGRRP
;
A
#
# COMPACT_ATOMS: atom_id res chain seq x y z
N MET A 1 -54.80 19.02 -12.05
CA MET A 1 -53.59 18.41 -12.62
C MET A 1 -52.45 18.62 -11.65
N THR A 2 -52.23 17.65 -10.76
CA THR A 2 -51.16 17.70 -9.77
C THR A 2 -49.91 17.15 -10.43
N MET A 3 -48.92 17.99 -10.69
CA MET A 3 -47.60 17.54 -11.14
C MET A 3 -46.97 16.71 -10.02
N MET A 4 -46.94 15.39 -10.20
CA MET A 4 -46.06 14.53 -9.42
C MET A 4 -44.63 14.80 -9.86
N ALA A 5 -43.86 15.48 -9.01
CA ALA A 5 -42.42 15.54 -9.13
C ALA A 5 -41.89 14.10 -9.07
N SER A 6 -41.38 13.61 -10.19
CA SER A 6 -40.61 12.37 -10.25
C SER A 6 -39.33 12.59 -9.46
N THR A 7 -39.30 12.14 -8.22
CA THR A 7 -38.08 12.06 -7.42
C THR A 7 -37.21 10.99 -8.07
N THR A 8 -36.33 11.37 -9.00
CA THR A 8 -35.36 10.45 -9.59
C THR A 8 -34.57 9.82 -8.45
N ALA A 9 -34.74 8.51 -8.24
CA ALA A 9 -34.01 7.79 -7.22
C ALA A 9 -32.51 8.03 -7.44
N ALA A 10 -31.81 8.49 -6.40
CA ALA A 10 -30.39 8.80 -6.52
C ALA A 10 -29.62 7.52 -6.88
N THR A 11 -29.00 7.48 -8.05
CA THR A 11 -28.17 6.36 -8.51
C THR A 11 -26.99 6.11 -7.57
N PRO A 12 -26.44 4.87 -7.49
CA PRO A 12 -25.23 4.59 -6.70
C PRO A 12 -24.09 5.58 -6.95
N ALA A 13 -23.84 5.95 -8.21
CA ALA A 13 -22.82 6.94 -8.58
C ALA A 13 -23.07 8.34 -7.98
N SER A 14 -24.31 8.82 -7.99
CA SER A 14 -24.64 10.15 -7.42
C SER A 14 -24.58 10.14 -5.89
N GLN A 15 -24.96 9.02 -5.26
CA GLN A 15 -24.84 8.82 -3.81
C GLN A 15 -23.38 8.71 -3.37
N LEU A 16 -22.56 7.95 -4.10
CA LEU A 16 -21.12 7.79 -3.87
C LEU A 16 -20.42 9.15 -3.84
N ARG A 17 -20.60 9.95 -4.91
CA ARG A 17 -20.03 11.30 -5.01
C ARG A 17 -20.55 12.26 -3.94
N ARG A 18 -21.76 12.05 -3.42
CA ARG A 18 -22.29 12.84 -2.30
C ARG A 18 -21.58 12.50 -0.99
N TRP A 19 -21.33 11.22 -0.71
CA TRP A 19 -20.63 10.82 0.52
C TRP A 19 -19.17 11.22 0.52
N LEU A 20 -18.48 11.07 -0.62
CA LEU A 20 -17.07 11.48 -0.76
C LEU A 20 -16.86 13.00 -0.68
N ARG A 21 -17.92 13.81 -0.79
CA ARG A 21 -17.87 15.26 -0.50
C ARG A 21 -18.01 15.57 1.00
N GLY A 22 -18.43 14.61 1.80
CA GLY A 22 -18.58 14.76 3.25
C GLY A 22 -17.22 14.77 3.95
N LYS A 23 -17.08 15.56 5.01
CA LYS A 23 -15.80 15.76 5.71
C LYS A 23 -15.21 14.50 6.38
N ARG A 24 -15.99 13.44 6.61
CA ARG A 24 -15.54 12.17 7.23
C ARG A 24 -16.38 10.97 6.77
N VAL A 25 -15.88 10.22 5.80
CA VAL A 25 -16.58 9.08 5.18
C VAL A 25 -16.47 7.80 6.02
N ASP A 26 -15.41 7.71 6.84
CA ASP A 26 -15.00 6.54 7.63
C ASP A 26 -15.67 6.44 9.01
N THR A 27 -16.45 7.45 9.43
CA THR A 27 -17.12 7.45 10.73
C THR A 27 -18.15 6.32 10.83
N THR A 28 -18.21 5.64 11.98
CA THR A 28 -19.20 4.56 12.24
C THR A 28 -20.63 4.98 11.90
N SER A 29 -21.02 6.21 12.24
CA SER A 29 -22.35 6.74 11.92
C SER A 29 -22.59 6.93 10.42
N THR A 30 -21.56 7.21 9.63
CA THR A 30 -21.65 7.33 8.17
C THR A 30 -21.67 5.96 7.51
N LEU A 31 -20.82 5.03 7.94
CA LEU A 31 -20.82 3.65 7.45
C LEU A 31 -22.17 2.95 7.72
N THR A 32 -22.73 3.11 8.92
CA THR A 32 -24.05 2.55 9.27
C THR A 32 -25.17 3.11 8.40
N ARG A 33 -25.14 4.42 8.08
CA ARG A 33 -26.12 5.04 7.17
C ARG A 33 -25.94 4.60 5.72
N MET A 34 -24.71 4.31 5.31
CA MET A 34 -24.37 3.87 3.97
C MET A 34 -24.80 2.43 3.68
N ARG A 35 -24.66 1.54 4.68
CA ARG A 35 -24.93 0.09 4.55
C ARG A 35 -26.27 -0.28 3.89
N PRO A 36 -27.45 0.24 4.29
CA PRO A 36 -28.71 -0.17 3.67
C PRO A 36 -28.78 0.20 2.18
N HIS A 37 -28.20 1.32 1.76
CA HIS A 37 -28.17 1.74 0.36
C HIS A 37 -27.21 0.88 -0.47
N VAL A 38 -26.06 0.50 0.10
CA VAL A 38 -25.11 -0.40 -0.55
C VAL A 38 -25.71 -1.78 -0.72
N ALA A 39 -26.36 -2.30 0.32
CA ALA A 39 -27.00 -3.61 0.31
C ALA A 39 -28.16 -3.73 -0.69
N SER A 40 -28.84 -2.63 -1.03
CA SER A 40 -29.91 -2.66 -2.02
C SER A 40 -29.45 -2.84 -3.46
N ASP A 41 -28.18 -2.58 -3.79
CA ASP A 41 -27.64 -2.68 -5.16
C ASP A 41 -26.12 -2.87 -5.18
N VAL A 42 -25.64 -4.03 -4.71
CA VAL A 42 -24.20 -4.31 -4.61
C VAL A 42 -23.49 -4.16 -5.97
N ALA A 43 -24.12 -4.62 -7.06
CA ALA A 43 -23.54 -4.55 -8.40
C ALA A 43 -23.41 -3.10 -8.88
N GLY A 44 -24.46 -2.28 -8.78
CA GLY A 44 -24.41 -0.88 -9.19
C GLY A 44 -23.45 -0.04 -8.34
N TRP A 45 -23.30 -0.37 -7.06
CA TRP A 45 -22.29 0.25 -6.19
C TRP A 45 -20.87 -0.13 -6.55
N TRP A 46 -20.61 -1.40 -6.86
CA TRP A 46 -19.32 -1.85 -7.37
C TRP A 46 -18.96 -1.13 -8.67
N ASP A 47 -19.88 -1.07 -9.63
CA ASP A 47 -19.67 -0.39 -10.91
C ASP A 47 -19.41 1.11 -10.73
N ALA A 48 -20.13 1.76 -9.79
CA ALA A 48 -19.89 3.15 -9.45
C ALA A 48 -18.50 3.40 -8.84
N VAL A 49 -18.02 2.51 -7.97
CA VAL A 49 -16.66 2.58 -7.42
C VAL A 49 -15.63 2.41 -8.53
N VAL A 50 -15.77 1.40 -9.39
CA VAL A 50 -14.85 1.15 -10.50
C VAL A 50 -14.81 2.35 -11.47
N ALA A 51 -15.96 2.90 -11.82
CA ALA A 51 -16.05 4.07 -12.69
C ALA A 51 -15.33 5.28 -12.06
N LEU A 52 -15.61 5.57 -10.78
CA LEU A 52 -14.95 6.66 -10.07
C LEU A 52 -13.42 6.50 -10.05
N VAL A 53 -12.92 5.30 -9.76
CA VAL A 53 -11.48 5.03 -9.65
C VAL A 53 -10.78 5.21 -10.99
N ARG A 54 -11.44 4.80 -12.08
CA ARG A 54 -10.94 5.01 -13.45
C ARG A 54 -10.91 6.48 -13.86
N GLU A 55 -11.79 7.31 -13.29
CA GLU A 55 -11.78 8.78 -13.48
C GLU A 55 -10.66 9.48 -12.70
N LEU A 56 -10.05 8.83 -11.70
CA LEU A 56 -8.96 9.41 -10.92
C LEU A 56 -7.64 9.40 -11.70
N PRO A 57 -6.78 10.41 -11.50
CA PRO A 57 -5.45 10.41 -12.10
C PRO A 57 -4.63 9.22 -11.59
N ASP A 58 -3.66 8.81 -12.40
CA ASP A 58 -2.71 7.74 -12.07
C ASP A 58 -1.46 8.32 -11.39
N ASP A 59 -1.69 9.14 -10.37
CA ASP A 59 -0.64 9.80 -9.60
C ASP A 59 -1.06 9.99 -8.12
N ARG A 60 -0.12 10.50 -7.32
CA ARG A 60 -0.28 10.71 -5.87
C ARG A 60 -1.46 11.61 -5.50
N SER A 61 -1.90 12.51 -6.39
CA SER A 61 -3.06 13.37 -6.12
C SER A 61 -4.37 12.58 -5.95
N ALA A 62 -4.42 11.33 -6.45
CA ALA A 62 -5.54 10.42 -6.23
C ALA A 62 -5.53 9.76 -4.84
N GLU A 63 -4.40 9.73 -4.12
CA GLU A 63 -4.24 8.98 -2.85
C GLU A 63 -5.32 9.31 -1.80
N PRO A 64 -5.61 10.60 -1.48
CA PRO A 64 -6.62 10.91 -0.46
C PRO A 64 -8.00 10.40 -0.86
N ARG A 65 -8.33 10.47 -2.16
CA ARG A 65 -9.62 9.99 -2.68
C ARG A 65 -9.71 8.48 -2.69
N LEU A 66 -8.63 7.78 -3.06
CA LEU A 66 -8.56 6.33 -2.98
C LEU A 66 -8.72 5.88 -1.53
N HIS A 67 -8.05 6.55 -0.58
CA HIS A 67 -8.21 6.28 0.84
C HIS A 67 -9.66 6.45 1.30
N ASP A 68 -10.33 7.56 0.94
CA ASP A 68 -11.73 7.78 1.29
C ASP A 68 -12.68 6.71 0.73
N VAL A 69 -12.43 6.27 -0.51
CA VAL A 69 -13.18 5.17 -1.14
C VAL A 69 -12.94 3.86 -0.39
N ALA A 70 -11.68 3.55 -0.06
CA ALA A 70 -11.30 2.34 0.65
C ALA A 70 -11.88 2.28 2.07
N ALA A 71 -11.80 3.38 2.83
CA ALA A 71 -12.26 3.47 4.21
C ALA A 71 -13.79 3.56 4.35
N GLY A 72 -14.48 4.00 3.29
CA GLY A 72 -15.92 4.20 3.26
C GLY A 72 -16.67 3.16 2.42
N PRO A 73 -17.10 3.53 1.20
CA PRO A 73 -17.99 2.73 0.36
C PRO A 73 -17.46 1.35 0.00
N LEU A 74 -16.15 1.22 -0.26
CA LEU A 74 -15.57 -0.08 -0.60
C LEU A 74 -15.55 -1.01 0.61
N ARG A 75 -15.22 -0.49 1.80
CA ARG A 75 -15.31 -1.27 3.04
C ARG A 75 -16.72 -1.78 3.30
N VAL A 76 -17.73 -0.92 3.13
CA VAL A 76 -19.14 -1.32 3.29
C VAL A 76 -19.54 -2.35 2.24
N LEU A 77 -19.10 -2.19 0.99
CA LEU A 77 -19.35 -3.16 -0.07
C LEU A 77 -18.80 -4.55 0.29
N ILE A 78 -17.56 -4.62 0.78
CA ILE A 78 -16.93 -5.88 1.21
C ILE A 78 -17.66 -6.47 2.44
N ASP A 79 -18.14 -5.63 3.37
CA ASP A 79 -18.92 -6.07 4.53
C ASP A 79 -20.32 -6.62 4.17
N VAL A 80 -20.84 -6.26 2.99
CA VAL A 80 -22.13 -6.71 2.48
C VAL A 80 -21.98 -7.95 1.60
N ASP A 81 -20.94 -8.00 0.77
CA ASP A 81 -20.66 -9.11 -0.16
C ASP A 81 -19.14 -9.38 -0.24
N ASP A 82 -18.69 -10.48 0.38
CA ASP A 82 -17.27 -10.89 0.33
C ASP A 82 -16.79 -11.21 -1.10
N GLY A 83 -17.70 -11.47 -2.05
CA GLY A 83 -17.39 -11.60 -3.47
C GLY A 83 -16.70 -10.37 -4.05
N VAL A 84 -16.96 -9.17 -3.48
CA VAL A 84 -16.30 -7.92 -3.87
C VAL A 84 -14.80 -7.96 -3.60
N ARG A 85 -14.35 -8.65 -2.55
CA ARG A 85 -12.92 -8.81 -2.25
C ARG A 85 -12.19 -9.46 -3.42
N PHE A 86 -12.73 -10.52 -4.00
CA PHE A 86 -12.10 -11.22 -5.12
C PHE A 86 -12.08 -10.37 -6.40
N LYS A 87 -13.15 -9.62 -6.66
CA LYS A 87 -13.18 -8.67 -7.79
C LYS A 87 -12.12 -7.58 -7.63
N LEU A 88 -11.99 -7.02 -6.43
CA LEU A 88 -10.99 -6.01 -6.10
C LEU A 88 -9.57 -6.54 -6.30
N LEU A 89 -9.26 -7.71 -5.75
CA LEU A 89 -7.95 -8.34 -5.91
C LEU A 89 -7.66 -8.70 -7.37
N GLY A 90 -8.68 -9.05 -8.16
CA GLY A 90 -8.54 -9.27 -9.59
C GLY A 90 -8.06 -8.02 -10.33
N LEU A 91 -8.68 -6.86 -10.08
CA LEU A 91 -8.27 -5.59 -10.68
C LEU A 91 -6.93 -5.08 -10.14
N ALA A 92 -6.68 -5.28 -8.85
CA ALA A 92 -5.48 -4.81 -8.16
C ALA A 92 -4.17 -5.45 -8.67
N ARG A 93 -4.23 -6.56 -9.40
CA ARG A 93 -3.05 -7.19 -10.00
C ARG A 93 -2.47 -6.40 -11.17
N ASP A 94 -3.30 -5.59 -11.81
CA ASP A 94 -2.97 -4.91 -13.06
C ASP A 94 -3.08 -3.37 -12.96
N ASP A 95 -3.61 -2.84 -11.85
CA ASP A 95 -3.83 -1.39 -11.65
C ASP A 95 -3.49 -0.96 -10.21
N ASP A 96 -2.49 -0.08 -10.09
CA ASP A 96 -1.96 0.41 -8.81
C ASP A 96 -3.01 1.17 -7.96
N ARG A 97 -4.01 1.78 -8.59
CA ARG A 97 -5.09 2.47 -7.88
C ARG A 97 -5.98 1.44 -7.18
N PHE A 98 -6.30 0.34 -7.86
CA PHE A 98 -7.04 -0.76 -7.24
C PHE A 98 -6.20 -1.52 -6.21
N ALA A 99 -4.88 -1.63 -6.40
CA ALA A 99 -3.98 -2.15 -5.37
C ALA A 99 -3.95 -1.26 -4.11
N SER A 100 -3.99 0.07 -4.28
CA SER A 100 -4.13 1.02 -3.17
C SER A 100 -5.45 0.87 -2.43
N LEU A 101 -6.55 0.67 -3.17
CA LEU A 101 -7.84 0.35 -2.57
C LEU A 101 -7.83 -0.98 -1.80
N ALA A 102 -7.17 -2.01 -2.35
CA ALA A 102 -7.04 -3.31 -1.69
C ALA A 102 -6.24 -3.19 -0.39
N ALA A 103 -5.08 -2.52 -0.42
CA ALA A 103 -4.27 -2.27 0.77
C ALA A 103 -5.06 -1.53 1.86
N GLY A 104 -5.83 -0.50 1.49
CA GLY A 104 -6.67 0.24 2.45
C GLY A 104 -7.85 -0.58 2.98
N ALA A 105 -8.69 -1.10 2.09
CA ALA A 105 -9.97 -1.69 2.44
C ALA A 105 -9.86 -3.09 3.07
N LEU A 106 -8.75 -3.80 2.83
CA LEU A 106 -8.51 -5.15 3.33
C LEU A 106 -7.47 -5.21 4.46
N SER A 107 -6.91 -4.07 4.89
CA SER A 107 -5.90 -3.99 5.98
C SER A 107 -6.32 -4.69 7.28
N SER A 108 -7.62 -4.73 7.61
CA SER A 108 -8.13 -5.43 8.80
C SER A 108 -8.48 -6.90 8.57
N ARG A 109 -8.36 -7.39 7.34
CA ARG A 109 -8.74 -8.76 6.91
C ARG A 109 -7.57 -9.55 6.35
N MET A 110 -6.50 -8.88 5.93
CA MET A 110 -5.31 -9.47 5.35
C MET A 110 -4.08 -8.81 5.96
N ASN A 111 -3.13 -9.62 6.42
CA ASN A 111 -1.81 -9.10 6.78
C ASN A 111 -0.99 -8.78 5.52
N ALA A 112 0.17 -8.16 5.71
CA ALA A 112 0.97 -7.66 4.60
C ALA A 112 1.55 -8.81 3.77
N ARG A 113 1.90 -9.96 4.38
CA ARG A 113 2.33 -11.17 3.66
C ARG A 113 1.23 -11.73 2.76
N GLU A 114 -0.01 -11.77 3.24
CA GLU A 114 -1.17 -12.19 2.45
C GLU A 114 -1.43 -11.23 1.29
N MET A 115 -1.27 -9.92 1.52
CA MET A 115 -1.40 -8.91 0.46
C MET A 115 -0.36 -9.10 -0.64
N VAL A 116 0.93 -9.27 -0.29
CA VAL A 116 1.99 -9.57 -1.26
C VAL A 116 1.72 -10.86 -2.01
N ARG A 117 1.23 -11.91 -1.34
CA ARG A 117 0.87 -13.16 -2.00
C ARG A 117 -0.29 -13.00 -2.99
N ALA A 118 -1.28 -12.19 -2.66
CA ALA A 118 -2.47 -11.99 -3.49
C ALA A 118 -2.18 -11.16 -4.76
N LEU A 119 -1.35 -10.11 -4.61
CA LEU A 119 -1.01 -9.17 -5.68
C LEU A 119 0.24 -9.57 -6.47
N GLY A 120 1.13 -10.35 -5.86
CA GLY A 120 2.32 -10.91 -6.48
C GLY A 120 3.60 -10.16 -6.13
N TYR A 121 4.65 -10.93 -5.79
CA TYR A 121 5.96 -10.42 -5.38
C TYR A 121 6.56 -9.41 -6.37
N ALA A 122 6.57 -9.75 -7.67
CA ALA A 122 7.12 -8.89 -8.70
C ALA A 122 6.37 -7.55 -8.79
N HIS A 123 5.04 -7.58 -8.70
CA HIS A 123 4.21 -6.39 -8.72
C HIS A 123 4.45 -5.50 -7.50
N THR A 124 4.60 -6.09 -6.30
CA THR A 124 4.99 -5.36 -5.08
C THR A 124 6.35 -4.68 -5.24
N ILE A 125 7.35 -5.38 -5.78
CA ILE A 125 8.68 -4.81 -5.99
C ILE A 125 8.63 -3.68 -7.01
N ASP A 126 7.91 -3.87 -8.12
CA ASP A 126 7.75 -2.85 -9.15
C ASP A 126 7.08 -1.59 -8.61
N GLY A 127 6.00 -1.76 -7.85
CA GLY A 127 5.31 -0.67 -7.18
C GLY A 127 6.23 0.05 -6.17
N TYR A 128 6.98 -0.70 -5.37
CA TYR A 128 7.89 -0.11 -4.40
C TYR A 128 9.02 0.68 -5.08
N LEU A 129 9.60 0.18 -6.17
CA LEU A 129 10.61 0.91 -6.95
C LEU A 129 10.04 2.18 -7.60
N ARG A 130 8.79 2.13 -8.10
CA ARG A 130 8.08 3.34 -8.58
C ARG A 130 7.94 4.37 -7.47
N HIS A 131 7.56 3.94 -6.26
CA HIS A 131 7.49 4.82 -5.09
C HIS A 131 8.86 5.45 -4.77
N CYS A 132 9.93 4.66 -4.67
CA CYS A 132 11.28 5.16 -4.40
C CYS A 132 11.84 6.09 -5.50
N SER A 133 11.29 6.02 -6.73
CA SER A 133 11.65 6.93 -7.82
C SER A 133 11.05 8.31 -7.67
N PHE A 134 9.92 8.43 -6.96
CA PHE A 134 9.14 9.65 -6.85
C PHE A 134 9.78 10.68 -5.93
N ASP A 135 10.47 10.22 -4.87
CA ASP A 135 11.19 11.09 -3.93
C ASP A 135 12.37 11.86 -4.59
N ALA A 136 12.57 11.71 -5.91
CA ALA A 136 13.39 12.59 -6.74
C ALA A 136 12.72 13.95 -7.07
N GLY A 137 11.46 14.18 -6.67
CA GLY A 137 10.71 15.41 -6.96
C GLY A 137 9.94 15.40 -8.29
N ASP A 138 9.82 14.24 -8.95
CA ASP A 138 9.11 14.08 -10.21
C ASP A 138 7.65 13.66 -9.97
N ALA A 139 6.78 14.66 -9.85
CA ALA A 139 5.35 14.49 -9.61
C ALA A 139 4.59 13.73 -10.72
N SER A 140 5.23 13.51 -11.89
CA SER A 140 4.61 12.86 -13.05
C SER A 140 4.70 11.33 -13.03
N ARG A 141 5.45 10.75 -12.07
CA ARG A 141 5.58 9.30 -11.96
C ARG A 141 4.47 8.72 -11.08
N PRO A 142 3.82 7.63 -11.49
CA PRO A 142 2.80 6.98 -10.67
C PRO A 142 3.43 6.50 -9.35
N ALA A 143 3.06 7.14 -8.25
CA ALA A 143 3.44 6.69 -6.93
C ALA A 143 2.57 5.48 -6.57
N SER A 144 3.17 4.30 -6.50
CA SER A 144 2.49 3.12 -5.97
C SER A 144 2.55 3.13 -4.45
N PHE A 145 1.76 4.03 -3.85
CA PHE A 145 1.68 4.20 -2.39
C PHE A 145 1.33 2.91 -1.66
N TRP A 146 0.50 2.07 -2.28
CA TRP A 146 0.13 0.76 -1.72
C TRP A 146 1.34 -0.13 -1.44
N ALA A 147 2.30 -0.18 -2.37
CA ALA A 147 3.47 -1.05 -2.24
C ALA A 147 4.37 -0.57 -1.10
N TRP A 148 4.51 0.75 -0.93
CA TRP A 148 5.17 1.31 0.26
C TRP A 148 4.44 0.92 1.54
N GLN A 149 3.10 1.09 1.62
CA GLN A 149 2.32 0.71 2.80
C GLN A 149 2.47 -0.77 3.15
N VAL A 150 2.46 -1.65 2.16
CA VAL A 150 2.62 -3.09 2.37
C VAL A 150 4.05 -3.43 2.81
N MET A 151 5.06 -2.80 2.22
CA MET A 151 6.47 -2.97 2.63
C MET A 151 6.71 -2.45 4.05
N ASP A 152 6.13 -1.31 4.41
CA ASP A 152 6.19 -0.73 5.75
C ASP A 152 5.54 -1.66 6.80
N GLN A 153 4.34 -2.16 6.51
CA GLN A 153 3.69 -3.15 7.37
C GLN A 153 4.49 -4.44 7.49
N LEU A 154 5.09 -4.93 6.40
CA LEU A 154 5.96 -6.12 6.43
C LEU A 154 7.20 -5.92 7.30
N ALA A 155 7.82 -4.74 7.26
CA ALA A 155 8.99 -4.44 8.07
C ALA A 155 8.67 -4.48 9.57
N ASN A 156 7.42 -4.18 9.94
CA ASN A 156 6.95 -4.12 11.32
C ASN A 156 6.14 -5.36 11.75
N GLU A 157 5.80 -6.28 10.84
CA GLU A 157 5.00 -7.48 11.13
C GLU A 157 5.86 -8.57 11.80
N LYS A 158 5.43 -9.04 12.98
CA LYS A 158 6.14 -10.11 13.72
C LYS A 158 6.27 -11.38 12.87
N GLY A 159 7.51 -11.85 12.70
CA GLY A 159 7.84 -13.04 11.91
C GLY A 159 7.82 -12.82 10.39
N ALA A 160 7.68 -11.58 9.92
CA ALA A 160 7.77 -11.24 8.50
C ALA A 160 9.18 -10.82 8.05
N ALA A 161 10.14 -10.69 8.98
CA ALA A 161 11.51 -10.28 8.68
C ALA A 161 12.18 -11.03 7.51
N PRO A 162 12.05 -12.36 7.37
CA PRO A 162 12.59 -13.07 6.20
C PRO A 162 11.93 -12.63 4.88
N THR A 163 10.62 -12.37 4.88
CA THR A 163 9.90 -11.92 3.68
C THR A 163 10.27 -10.49 3.32
N ALA A 164 10.29 -9.59 4.32
CA ALA A 164 10.71 -8.21 4.14
C ALA A 164 12.14 -8.13 3.58
N TRP A 165 13.08 -8.89 4.17
CA TRP A 165 14.46 -8.93 3.71
C TRP A 165 14.61 -9.42 2.26
N GLN A 166 13.89 -10.48 1.87
CA GLN A 166 13.94 -10.96 0.48
C GLN A 166 13.40 -9.92 -0.50
N LEU A 167 12.33 -9.20 -0.15
CA LEU A 167 11.81 -8.11 -0.97
C LEU A 167 12.80 -6.95 -1.08
N PHE A 168 13.45 -6.54 0.02
CA PHE A 168 14.48 -5.49 -0.01
C PHE A 168 15.67 -5.88 -0.88
N LYS A 169 16.15 -7.13 -0.78
CA LYS A 169 17.24 -7.62 -1.65
C LYS A 169 16.88 -7.54 -3.12
N GLU A 170 15.69 -8.01 -3.46
CA GLU A 170 15.24 -8.03 -4.85
C GLU A 170 14.97 -6.61 -5.38
N ALA A 171 14.41 -5.72 -4.56
CA ALA A 171 14.27 -4.30 -4.90
C ALA A 171 15.65 -3.66 -5.16
N LEU A 172 16.62 -3.82 -4.26
CA LEU A 172 17.98 -3.27 -4.42
C LEU A 172 18.72 -3.87 -5.61
N ARG A 173 18.48 -5.14 -5.94
CA ARG A 173 19.04 -5.78 -7.14
C ARG A 173 18.59 -5.08 -8.42
N ARG A 174 17.33 -4.63 -8.45
CA ARG A 174 16.67 -4.04 -9.61
C ARG A 174 16.71 -2.51 -9.65
N ALA A 175 17.01 -1.88 -8.52
CA ALA A 175 17.00 -0.44 -8.37
C ALA A 175 18.01 0.27 -9.29
N ASP A 176 17.78 1.54 -9.61
CA ASP A 176 18.83 2.46 -10.06
C ASP A 176 19.57 3.08 -8.86
N ALA A 177 20.51 4.00 -9.11
CA ALA A 177 21.28 4.64 -8.03
C ALA A 177 20.39 5.46 -7.08
N HIS A 178 19.42 6.21 -7.62
CA HIS A 178 18.50 7.03 -6.85
C HIS A 178 17.57 6.18 -5.99
N GLN A 179 16.93 5.19 -6.61
CA GLN A 179 16.08 4.22 -5.92
C GLN A 179 16.85 3.46 -4.83
N SER A 180 18.11 3.09 -5.08
CA SER A 180 18.94 2.41 -4.07
C SER A 180 19.17 3.28 -2.83
N THR A 181 19.42 4.59 -3.03
CA THR A 181 19.53 5.55 -1.92
C THR A 181 18.20 5.70 -1.18
N ALA A 182 17.09 5.88 -1.89
CA ALA A 182 15.75 6.03 -1.27
C ALA A 182 15.32 4.79 -0.47
N ILE A 183 15.61 3.58 -0.96
CA ILE A 183 15.40 2.34 -0.20
C ILE A 183 16.25 2.37 1.07
N GLY A 184 17.54 2.71 0.92
CA GLY A 184 18.55 2.70 1.97
C GLY A 184 18.27 3.63 3.14
N THR A 185 17.85 4.86 2.87
CA THR A 185 17.48 5.88 3.87
C THR A 185 16.02 5.81 4.31
N GLY A 186 15.25 4.85 3.76
CA GLY A 186 13.82 4.69 4.01
C GLY A 186 13.52 3.42 4.79
N LEU A 187 12.58 2.61 4.28
CA LEU A 187 12.09 1.41 4.97
C LEU A 187 13.17 0.37 5.30
N LEU A 188 14.29 0.33 4.56
CA LEU A 188 15.39 -0.57 4.92
C LEU A 188 16.06 -0.14 6.24
N GLU A 189 16.27 1.16 6.43
CA GLU A 189 16.81 1.67 7.69
C GLU A 189 15.84 1.44 8.85
N ASP A 190 14.53 1.68 8.63
CA ASP A 190 13.50 1.41 9.63
C ASP A 190 13.45 -0.09 10.00
N PHE A 191 13.52 -0.98 9.00
CA PHE A 191 13.59 -2.42 9.20
C PHE A 191 14.80 -2.83 10.06
N LEU A 192 15.99 -2.32 9.75
CA LEU A 192 17.21 -2.64 10.50
C LEU A 192 17.21 -2.03 11.91
N ARG A 193 16.57 -0.87 12.08
CA ARG A 193 16.41 -0.22 13.39
C ARG A 193 15.49 -1.01 14.30
N ALA A 194 14.45 -1.62 13.75
CA ALA A 194 13.45 -2.41 14.47
C ALA A 194 13.80 -3.92 14.55
N ALA A 195 14.82 -4.37 13.82
CA ALA A 195 15.23 -5.77 13.76
C ALA A 195 15.64 -6.31 15.14
N ASP A 196 15.25 -7.54 15.44
CA ASP A 196 15.77 -8.30 16.57
C ASP A 196 17.08 -9.04 16.19
N GLU A 197 17.70 -9.69 17.17
CA GLU A 197 18.95 -10.43 16.98
C GLU A 197 18.90 -11.47 15.85
N ASP A 198 17.79 -12.21 15.76
CA ASP A 198 17.60 -13.23 14.73
C ASP A 198 17.52 -12.59 13.33
N ALA A 199 16.82 -11.46 13.20
CA ALA A 199 16.76 -10.70 11.96
C ALA A 199 18.14 -10.13 11.58
N ILE A 200 18.94 -9.65 12.54
CA ILE A 200 20.30 -9.17 12.27
C ILE A 200 21.21 -10.32 11.80
N GLU A 201 21.23 -11.47 12.50
CA GLU A 201 22.02 -12.63 12.10
C GLU A 201 21.65 -13.16 10.70
N MET A 202 20.37 -13.07 10.33
CA MET A 202 19.91 -13.39 8.97
C MET A 202 20.48 -12.43 7.91
N VAL A 203 20.61 -11.14 8.21
CA VAL A 203 21.00 -10.10 7.24
C VAL A 203 22.53 -10.06 7.03
N LEU A 204 23.32 -10.31 8.07
CA LEU A 204 24.77 -10.13 8.06
C LEU A 204 25.51 -10.90 6.93
N PRO A 205 25.19 -12.18 6.63
CA PRO A 205 25.86 -12.91 5.55
C PRO A 205 25.67 -12.25 4.18
N ASP A 206 24.46 -11.75 3.91
CA ASP A 206 24.14 -11.10 2.64
C ASP A 206 24.86 -9.75 2.50
N LEU A 207 24.97 -8.98 3.58
CA LEU A 207 25.73 -7.72 3.60
C LEU A 207 27.23 -7.94 3.36
N ARG A 208 27.81 -9.00 3.94
CA ARG A 208 29.23 -9.37 3.73
C ARG A 208 29.49 -9.80 2.29
N ALA A 209 28.55 -10.53 1.69
CA ALA A 209 28.71 -11.08 0.36
C ALA A 209 28.42 -10.06 -0.76
N ASN A 210 27.62 -9.02 -0.50
CA ASN A 210 27.11 -8.12 -1.53
C ASN A 210 27.41 -6.65 -1.24
N ARG A 211 28.44 -6.12 -1.92
CA ARG A 211 28.86 -4.72 -1.81
C ARG A 211 27.75 -3.71 -2.14
N ARG A 212 26.82 -4.07 -3.03
CA ARG A 212 25.72 -3.19 -3.41
C ARG A 212 24.67 -3.08 -2.31
N LEU A 213 24.34 -4.21 -1.66
CA LEU A 213 23.49 -4.21 -0.46
C LEU A 213 24.17 -3.44 0.67
N ALA A 214 25.45 -3.71 0.92
CA ALA A 214 26.24 -3.00 1.93
C ALA A 214 26.29 -1.48 1.69
N ALA A 215 26.37 -1.03 0.43
CA ALA A 215 26.39 0.39 0.09
C ALA A 215 25.05 1.10 0.29
N ALA A 216 23.94 0.36 0.22
CA ALA A 216 22.59 0.90 0.41
C ALA A 216 22.22 1.04 1.89
N VAL A 217 22.88 0.32 2.82
CA VAL A 217 22.55 0.43 4.25
C VAL A 217 23.04 1.76 4.82
N CYS A 218 22.09 2.57 5.30
CA CYS A 218 22.35 3.75 6.12
C CYS A 218 22.40 3.33 7.60
N ILE A 219 23.57 3.48 8.21
CA ILE A 219 23.85 3.04 9.60
C ILE A 219 23.76 4.17 10.64
N TYR A 220 23.54 5.41 10.19
CA TYR A 220 23.62 6.60 11.03
C TYR A 220 22.56 6.66 12.13
N HIS A 221 21.43 5.96 11.96
CA HIS A 221 20.33 5.94 12.93
C HIS A 221 20.03 4.55 13.50
N LEU A 222 20.99 3.62 13.44
CA LEU A 222 20.85 2.29 14.03
C LEU A 222 21.29 2.27 15.51
N PRO A 223 20.69 1.39 16.35
CA PRO A 223 21.21 1.13 17.69
C PRO A 223 22.69 0.73 17.66
N GLU A 224 23.49 1.18 18.63
CA GLU A 224 24.95 1.05 18.62
C GLU A 224 25.45 -0.39 18.41
N GLU A 225 24.81 -1.37 19.08
CA GLU A 225 25.15 -2.79 18.96
C GLU A 225 24.89 -3.35 17.55
N HIS A 226 23.76 -3.00 16.93
CA HIS A 226 23.44 -3.40 15.55
C HIS A 226 24.35 -2.66 14.56
N ALA A 227 24.57 -1.36 14.80
CA ALA A 227 25.44 -0.53 13.99
C ALA A 227 26.83 -1.14 13.93
N GLU A 228 27.46 -1.49 15.06
CA GLU A 228 28.81 -2.09 15.08
C GLU A 228 28.90 -3.40 14.27
N ARG A 229 27.93 -4.29 14.42
CA ARG A 229 27.92 -5.58 13.71
C ARG A 229 27.73 -5.39 12.21
N ILE A 230 26.84 -4.49 11.82
CA ILE A 230 26.61 -4.11 10.43
C ILE A 230 27.86 -3.41 9.87
N TRP A 231 28.48 -2.48 10.60
CA TRP A 231 29.75 -1.81 10.26
C TRP A 231 30.85 -2.83 9.94
N ARG A 232 31.04 -3.83 10.81
CA ARG A 232 32.01 -4.92 10.57
C ARG A 232 31.67 -5.74 9.34
N ALA A 233 30.39 -5.99 9.09
CA ALA A 233 29.94 -6.75 7.92
C ALA A 233 30.14 -5.99 6.59
N VAL A 234 29.93 -4.66 6.58
CA VAL A 234 30.07 -3.83 5.37
C VAL A 234 31.52 -3.39 5.09
N GLY A 235 32.45 -3.70 6.00
CA GLY A 235 33.89 -3.44 5.81
C GLY A 235 34.25 -1.95 5.75
N ARG A 236 33.38 -1.06 6.24
CA ARG A 236 33.69 0.35 6.42
C ARG A 236 34.25 0.53 7.84
N ARG A 237 35.32 1.31 8.02
CA ARG A 237 35.77 1.71 9.36
C ARG A 237 34.93 2.91 9.81
N PRO A 238 34.54 3.01 11.10
CA PRO A 238 33.95 4.21 11.66
C PRO A 238 34.87 5.43 11.47
#